data_AF-A0A8S9BX17-F1
#
_entry.id   AF-A0A8S9BX17-F1
#
_cell.length_a   1.000
_cell.length_b   1.000
_cell.length_c   1.000
_cell.angle_alpha   90.00
_cell.angle_beta   90.00
_cell.angle_gamma   90.00
#
_symmetry.space_group_name_H-M   'P 1'
#
loop_
_entity.id
_entity.type
_entity.pdbx_description
1 polymer ?
#
loop_
_entity_poly.entity_id
_entity_poly.type
_entity_poly.pdbx_seq_one_letter_code
_entity_poly.pdbx_strand_id
1 'polypeptide(L)'
;MAPSNARKRGSTPSSCHQAKKPKLSKPNFSNPTDMVTLLIGNEEEPMEPFMVHREFACYYSPVLRAAFEGDSMEGKAQSYRLDDISAGACRLLVAWLYSQNIDVFSHADSEADDGNSDTLGSPSPSFASDDGYETASSSHNLGAQSPNHSELDGDDTSVPSETETETETEVDSAQYIDEYDLIQLWVAADRLLIPSLQNLAMRTLDGLFCLDTPARYYRRISSPAELVTFQVGFDGITETFAVHKGNSFQPPLND
;
A
#
# COMPACT_ATOMS: atom_id res chain seq x y z
N MET A 1 57.72 42.17 25.95
CA MET A 1 56.28 41.91 25.79
C MET A 1 56.11 40.79 24.78
N ALA A 2 55.73 39.60 25.23
CA ALA A 2 55.17 38.52 24.41
C ALA A 2 54.64 37.42 25.35
N PRO A 3 53.34 37.09 25.35
CA PRO A 3 52.85 35.90 26.03
C PRO A 3 52.71 34.73 25.05
N SER A 4 53.45 33.66 25.33
CA SER A 4 53.33 32.35 24.70
C SER A 4 52.22 31.55 25.39
N ASN A 5 51.07 31.40 24.74
CA ASN A 5 49.96 30.58 25.23
C ASN A 5 50.01 29.17 24.63
N ALA A 6 50.51 28.21 25.42
CA ALA A 6 50.44 26.79 25.16
C ALA A 6 49.03 26.25 25.48
N ARG A 7 48.20 26.04 24.46
CA ARG A 7 46.91 25.32 24.60
C ARG A 7 47.14 23.81 24.48
N LYS A 8 47.09 23.12 25.61
CA LYS A 8 46.98 21.65 25.74
C LYS A 8 45.73 21.16 25.00
N ARG A 9 45.93 20.44 23.89
CA ARG A 9 44.90 19.61 23.25
C ARG A 9 44.87 18.27 23.97
N GLY A 10 43.93 18.11 24.90
CA GLY A 10 43.59 16.81 25.47
C GLY A 10 42.58 16.12 24.55
N SER A 11 43.08 15.32 23.60
CA SER A 11 42.25 14.40 22.83
C SER A 11 41.88 13.22 23.74
N THR A 12 40.68 13.24 24.29
CA THR A 12 40.06 12.04 24.85
C THR A 12 39.67 11.11 23.69
N PRO A 13 40.10 9.83 23.69
CA PRO A 13 39.59 8.87 22.73
C PRO A 13 38.11 8.61 23.06
N SER A 14 37.24 9.09 22.18
CA SER A 14 35.81 8.80 22.22
C SER A 14 35.64 7.28 22.15
N SER A 15 35.32 6.68 23.29
CA SER A 15 34.99 5.26 23.44
C SER A 15 33.73 4.99 22.64
N CYS A 16 33.93 4.58 21.39
CA CYS A 16 32.96 4.01 20.49
C CYS A 16 32.42 2.71 21.12
N HIS A 17 31.51 2.86 22.08
CA HIS A 17 30.61 1.79 22.47
C HIS A 17 29.72 1.54 21.27
N GLN A 18 30.03 0.48 20.51
CA GLN A 18 29.10 -0.06 19.53
C GLN A 18 27.87 -0.52 20.30
N ALA A 19 26.91 0.40 20.44
CA ALA A 19 25.61 0.12 21.01
C ALA A 19 25.01 -1.03 20.17
N LYS A 20 24.89 -2.20 20.80
CA LYS A 20 24.27 -3.36 20.16
C LYS A 20 22.84 -2.94 19.80
N LYS A 21 22.56 -2.84 18.50
CA LYS A 21 21.21 -2.50 18.02
C LYS A 21 20.23 -3.50 18.65
N PRO A 22 19.20 -3.03 19.36
CA PRO A 22 18.21 -3.92 19.97
C PRO A 22 17.56 -4.75 18.85
N LYS A 23 17.50 -6.06 19.05
CA LYS A 23 16.77 -6.96 18.14
C LYS A 23 15.29 -6.75 18.43
N LEU A 24 14.51 -6.35 17.43
CA LEU A 24 13.06 -6.28 17.60
C LEU A 24 12.48 -7.68 17.69
N SER A 25 11.58 -7.86 18.65
CA SER A 25 10.74 -9.06 18.73
C SER A 25 9.75 -9.09 17.59
N LYS A 26 9.37 -10.28 17.15
CA LYS A 26 8.30 -10.47 16.16
C LYS A 26 6.99 -9.85 16.70
N PRO A 27 6.19 -9.17 15.87
CA PRO A 27 4.89 -8.63 16.26
C PRO A 27 3.97 -9.73 16.80
N ASN A 28 3.20 -9.44 17.83
CA ASN A 28 2.37 -10.42 18.54
C ASN A 28 1.05 -9.85 19.08
N PHE A 29 0.62 -8.68 18.59
CA PHE A 29 -0.57 -7.96 19.01
C PHE A 29 -0.62 -7.68 20.51
N SER A 30 0.54 -7.38 21.13
CA SER A 30 0.58 -7.08 22.58
C SER A 30 -0.26 -5.86 22.95
N ASN A 31 -0.45 -4.93 22.01
CA ASN A 31 -1.24 -3.72 22.20
C ASN A 31 -2.17 -3.50 20.99
N PRO A 32 -3.35 -4.15 20.94
CA PRO A 32 -4.25 -4.11 19.78
C PRO A 32 -4.89 -2.74 19.54
N THR A 33 -4.78 -1.82 20.51
CA THR A 33 -5.29 -0.44 20.38
C THR A 33 -4.25 0.51 19.78
N ASP A 34 -2.99 0.10 19.67
CA ASP A 34 -1.89 0.94 19.18
C ASP A 34 -1.84 0.94 17.64
N MET A 35 -2.51 1.94 17.05
CA MET A 35 -2.70 2.09 15.62
C MET A 35 -2.00 3.35 15.11
N VAL A 36 -1.46 3.27 13.89
CA VAL A 36 -0.93 4.39 13.12
C VAL A 36 -1.69 4.52 11.80
N THR A 37 -1.69 5.72 11.24
CA THR A 37 -2.43 6.02 10.01
C THR A 37 -1.47 6.28 8.85
N LEU A 38 -1.58 5.53 7.77
CA LEU A 38 -0.94 5.84 6.50
C LEU A 38 -1.90 6.72 5.69
N LEU A 39 -1.49 7.93 5.34
CA LEU A 39 -2.28 8.87 4.55
C LEU A 39 -1.84 8.75 3.09
N ILE A 40 -2.75 8.29 2.23
CA ILE A 40 -2.51 7.99 0.82
C ILE A 40 -3.29 8.96 -0.03
N GLY A 41 -2.71 9.46 -1.11
CA GLY A 41 -3.40 10.36 -2.04
C GLY A 41 -2.47 11.47 -2.51
N ASN A 42 -2.71 11.94 -3.72
CA ASN A 42 -2.01 13.08 -4.30
C ASN A 42 -2.67 14.41 -3.86
N GLU A 43 -2.17 15.54 -4.36
CA GLU A 43 -2.78 16.85 -4.05
C GLU A 43 -4.16 17.05 -4.72
N GLU A 44 -4.51 16.21 -5.68
CA GLU A 44 -5.73 16.34 -6.51
C GLU A 44 -6.91 15.55 -5.93
N GLU A 45 -6.65 14.43 -5.26
CA GLU A 45 -7.63 13.54 -4.65
C GLU A 45 -7.65 13.64 -3.11
N PRO A 46 -8.80 13.38 -2.47
CA PRO A 46 -8.86 13.38 -1.02
C PRO A 46 -7.94 12.30 -0.44
N MET A 47 -7.15 12.67 0.57
CA MET A 47 -6.31 11.71 1.27
C MET A 47 -7.16 10.60 1.92
N GLU A 48 -6.84 9.36 1.59
CA GLU A 48 -7.45 8.17 2.16
C GLU A 48 -6.58 7.66 3.35
N PRO A 49 -7.17 7.55 4.55
CA PRO A 49 -6.46 7.06 5.74
C PRO A 49 -6.55 5.52 5.85
N PHE A 50 -5.39 4.88 5.97
CA PHE A 50 -5.28 3.44 6.23
C PHE A 50 -4.72 3.19 7.63
N MET A 51 -5.50 2.55 8.49
CA MET A 51 -5.09 2.24 9.86
C MET A 51 -4.33 0.91 9.94
N VAL A 52 -3.14 0.93 10.52
CA VAL A 52 -2.28 -0.24 10.69
C VAL A 52 -1.77 -0.32 12.11
N HIS A 53 -1.62 -1.53 12.64
CA HIS A 53 -1.00 -1.73 13.95
C HIS A 53 0.44 -1.22 13.95
N ARG A 54 0.75 -0.35 14.91
CA ARG A 54 2.07 0.29 15.01
C ARG A 54 3.19 -0.72 15.06
N GLU A 55 3.02 -1.80 15.83
CA GLU A 55 4.03 -2.85 15.96
C GLU A 55 4.38 -3.53 14.61
N PHE A 56 3.41 -3.71 13.72
CA PHE A 56 3.65 -4.29 12.39
C PHE A 56 4.39 -3.31 11.48
N ALA A 57 3.89 -2.07 11.41
CA ALA A 57 4.49 -0.99 10.63
C ALA A 57 5.97 -0.76 11.04
N CYS A 58 6.22 -0.57 12.33
CA CYS A 58 7.56 -0.35 12.87
C CYS A 58 8.45 -1.59 12.78
N TYR A 59 7.92 -2.82 12.82
CA TYR A 59 8.75 -4.02 12.73
C TYR A 59 9.34 -4.18 11.33
N TYR A 60 8.52 -4.05 10.28
CA TYR A 60 8.94 -4.28 8.90
C TYR A 60 9.62 -3.07 8.24
N SER A 61 9.23 -1.84 8.60
CA SER A 61 9.82 -0.63 8.02
C SER A 61 10.66 0.14 9.06
N PRO A 62 11.99 0.24 8.87
CA PRO A 62 12.81 1.11 9.71
C PRO A 62 12.48 2.59 9.53
N VAL A 63 11.92 2.98 8.37
CA VAL A 63 11.48 4.35 8.09
C VAL A 63 10.27 4.69 8.93
N LEU A 64 9.22 3.85 8.91
CA LEU A 64 8.04 4.04 9.76
C LEU A 64 8.40 3.97 11.24
N ARG A 65 9.34 3.08 11.63
CA ARG A 65 9.85 3.05 12.99
C ARG A 65 10.46 4.38 13.41
N ALA A 66 11.37 4.92 12.60
CA ALA A 66 11.99 6.20 12.88
C ALA A 66 10.97 7.35 12.93
N ALA A 67 9.97 7.31 12.05
CA ALA A 67 8.90 8.29 12.00
C ALA A 67 8.02 8.26 13.25
N PHE A 68 7.57 7.07 13.68
CA PHE A 68 6.61 6.92 14.77
C PHE A 68 7.23 6.84 16.17
N GLU A 69 8.46 6.33 16.30
CA GLU A 69 9.17 6.26 17.60
C GLU A 69 10.08 7.47 17.85
N GLY A 70 10.37 8.28 16.83
CA GLY A 70 11.17 9.49 16.97
C GLY A 70 10.37 10.69 17.50
N ASP A 71 11.09 11.76 17.85
CA ASP A 71 10.51 13.05 18.25
C ASP A 71 9.96 13.87 17.06
N SER A 72 9.78 13.23 15.91
CA SER A 72 9.31 13.88 14.68
C SER A 72 7.85 14.30 14.77
N MET A 73 7.42 15.19 13.88
CA MET A 73 6.02 15.62 13.82
C MET A 73 5.07 14.46 13.51
N GLU A 74 5.52 13.52 12.67
CA GLU A 74 4.84 12.26 12.33
C GLU A 74 4.66 11.38 13.57
N GLY A 75 5.65 11.33 14.46
CA GLY A 75 5.56 10.61 15.73
C GLY A 75 4.54 11.20 16.68
N LYS A 76 4.28 12.51 16.62
CA LYS A 76 3.21 13.15 17.40
C LYS A 76 1.84 12.96 16.77
N ALA A 77 1.76 13.00 15.45
CA ALA A 77 0.51 12.82 14.71
C ALA A 77 0.08 11.35 14.60
N GLN A 78 1.00 10.40 14.83
CA GLN A 78 0.80 8.97 14.56
C GLN A 78 0.33 8.73 13.11
N SER A 79 0.73 9.59 12.19
CA SER A 79 0.39 9.51 10.78
C SER A 79 1.62 9.67 9.88
N TYR A 80 1.63 8.98 8.75
CA TYR A 80 2.70 9.02 7.77
C TYR A 80 2.12 9.20 6.37
N ARG A 81 2.63 10.18 5.62
CA ARG A 81 2.12 10.54 4.30
C ARG A 81 2.87 9.82 3.18
N LEU A 82 2.11 9.37 2.18
CA LEU A 82 2.62 8.71 0.98
C LEU A 82 1.88 9.29 -0.24
N ASP A 83 2.43 10.38 -0.78
CA ASP A 83 1.71 11.19 -1.78
C ASP A 83 1.72 10.59 -3.21
N ASP A 84 2.60 9.62 -3.47
CA ASP A 84 2.82 9.02 -4.81
C ASP A 84 2.32 7.56 -4.92
N ILE A 85 1.39 7.17 -4.05
CA ILE A 85 0.90 5.80 -3.96
C ILE A 85 -0.62 5.80 -4.10
N SER A 86 -1.17 4.84 -4.85
CA SER A 86 -2.60 4.61 -5.01
C SER A 86 -3.16 3.92 -3.77
N ALA A 87 -4.47 4.05 -3.58
CA ALA A 87 -5.18 3.29 -2.58
C ALA A 87 -4.99 1.77 -2.75
N GLY A 88 -4.92 1.28 -3.99
CA GLY A 88 -4.71 -0.13 -4.32
C GLY A 88 -3.35 -0.66 -3.85
N ALA A 89 -2.28 0.05 -4.18
CA ALA A 89 -0.93 -0.26 -3.71
C ALA A 89 -0.83 -0.21 -2.16
N CYS A 90 -1.50 0.75 -1.52
CA CYS A 90 -1.55 0.78 -0.05
C CYS A 90 -2.30 -0.42 0.54
N ARG A 91 -3.44 -0.83 -0.03
CA ARG A 91 -4.16 -2.04 0.39
C ARG A 91 -3.24 -3.27 0.34
N LEU A 92 -2.45 -3.42 -0.72
CA LEU A 92 -1.47 -4.49 -0.84
C LEU A 92 -0.36 -4.41 0.22
N LEU A 93 0.15 -3.20 0.50
CA LEU A 93 1.13 -2.97 1.57
C LEU A 93 0.57 -3.40 2.93
N VAL A 94 -0.65 -2.97 3.26
CA VAL A 94 -1.30 -3.31 4.54
C VAL A 94 -1.56 -4.81 4.63
N ALA A 95 -2.09 -5.42 3.58
CA ALA A 95 -2.29 -6.86 3.49
C ALA A 95 -0.97 -7.61 3.74
N TRP A 96 0.11 -7.19 3.08
CA TRP A 96 1.42 -7.79 3.25
C TRP A 96 1.99 -7.60 4.66
N LEU A 97 1.82 -6.43 5.29
CA LEU A 97 2.30 -6.22 6.66
C LEU A 97 1.73 -7.29 7.62
N TYR A 98 0.45 -7.66 7.47
CA TYR A 98 -0.18 -8.68 8.30
C TYR A 98 0.10 -10.12 7.84
N SER A 99 0.00 -10.41 6.55
CA SER A 99 0.06 -11.78 6.02
C SER A 99 1.47 -12.23 5.62
N GLN A 100 2.37 -11.27 5.38
CA GLN A 100 3.67 -11.46 4.73
C GLN A 100 3.58 -12.11 3.35
N ASN A 101 2.42 -12.00 2.70
CA ASN A 101 2.15 -12.52 1.37
C ASN A 101 1.30 -11.52 0.56
N ILE A 102 1.39 -11.61 -0.77
CA ILE A 102 0.53 -10.85 -1.68
C ILE A 102 -0.25 -11.90 -2.47
N ASP A 103 -1.58 -11.83 -2.40
CA ASP A 103 -2.44 -12.65 -3.23
C ASP A 103 -2.86 -11.81 -4.44
N VAL A 104 -2.51 -12.25 -5.65
CA VAL A 104 -2.83 -11.56 -6.91
C VAL A 104 -3.97 -12.27 -7.65
N PHE A 105 -4.44 -13.41 -7.13
CA PHE A 105 -5.39 -14.27 -7.82
C PHE A 105 -6.82 -14.05 -7.30
N SER A 106 -7.44 -12.94 -7.69
CA SER A 106 -8.90 -12.78 -7.67
C SER A 106 -9.25 -11.91 -8.88
N HIS A 107 -9.90 -12.37 -9.95
CA HIS A 107 -11.20 -13.03 -9.94
C HIS A 107 -11.57 -13.51 -11.38
N ALA A 108 -10.70 -14.26 -12.08
CA ALA A 108 -10.89 -14.49 -13.52
C ALA A 108 -11.97 -15.52 -13.91
N ASP A 109 -12.48 -16.36 -13.01
CA ASP A 109 -13.27 -17.55 -13.42
C ASP A 109 -14.61 -17.70 -12.69
N SER A 110 -15.48 -16.69 -12.74
CA SER A 110 -16.91 -16.89 -12.37
C SER A 110 -17.86 -16.28 -13.40
N GLU A 111 -17.58 -16.45 -14.69
CA GLU A 111 -18.58 -16.31 -15.75
C GLU A 111 -18.85 -17.69 -16.39
N ALA A 112 -19.45 -18.59 -15.62
CA ALA A 112 -20.26 -19.65 -16.20
C ALA A 112 -21.72 -19.17 -16.15
N ASP A 113 -22.03 -18.30 -17.11
CA ASP A 113 -23.38 -18.06 -17.62
C ASP A 113 -23.95 -19.39 -18.14
N ASP A 114 -24.52 -20.20 -17.26
CA ASP A 114 -25.44 -21.27 -17.65
C ASP A 114 -26.85 -20.67 -17.84
N GLY A 115 -26.97 -19.79 -18.83
CA GLY A 115 -28.23 -19.36 -19.38
C GLY A 115 -28.92 -20.54 -20.09
N ASN A 116 -29.59 -21.43 -19.34
CA ASN A 116 -30.68 -22.28 -19.84
C ASN A 116 -31.48 -22.97 -18.72
N SER A 117 -32.67 -22.46 -18.38
CA SER A 117 -33.92 -23.10 -18.82
C SER A 117 -35.15 -22.34 -18.32
N ASP A 118 -35.97 -21.89 -19.27
CA ASP A 118 -37.41 -21.77 -19.09
C ASP A 118 -37.97 -23.01 -18.37
N THR A 119 -38.50 -22.87 -17.16
CA THR A 119 -39.55 -23.79 -16.68
C THR A 119 -40.55 -23.05 -15.81
N LEU A 120 -41.73 -22.91 -16.40
CA LEU A 120 -42.98 -22.40 -15.87
C LEU A 120 -43.44 -23.13 -14.59
N GLY A 121 -43.88 -22.37 -13.59
CA GLY A 121 -45.08 -22.68 -12.80
C GLY A 121 -44.93 -23.02 -11.30
N SER A 122 -45.12 -22.00 -10.44
CA SER A 122 -45.89 -21.98 -9.17
C SER A 122 -45.58 -23.01 -8.04
N PRO A 123 -46.08 -22.84 -6.77
CA PRO A 123 -46.76 -21.72 -6.14
C PRO A 123 -46.10 -21.22 -4.82
N SER A 124 -46.61 -20.09 -4.36
CA SER A 124 -46.38 -19.44 -3.06
C SER A 124 -46.47 -20.38 -1.84
N PRO A 125 -45.62 -20.21 -0.83
CA PRO A 125 -45.96 -20.51 0.55
C PRO A 125 -46.37 -19.22 1.26
N SER A 126 -47.63 -19.16 1.63
CA SER A 126 -48.18 -18.25 2.63
C SER A 126 -47.43 -18.44 3.96
N PHE A 127 -46.62 -17.47 4.37
CA PHE A 127 -46.13 -17.43 5.74
C PHE A 127 -46.99 -16.47 6.54
N ALA A 128 -47.71 -17.08 7.48
CA ALA A 128 -48.59 -16.40 8.41
C ALA A 128 -47.79 -15.56 9.42
N SER A 129 -48.48 -14.54 9.89
CA SER A 129 -48.29 -13.79 11.14
C SER A 129 -47.60 -14.57 12.26
N ASP A 130 -46.83 -13.90 13.12
CA ASP A 130 -47.22 -13.57 14.50
C ASP A 130 -46.02 -13.10 15.34
N ASP A 131 -46.32 -12.39 16.43
CA ASP A 131 -45.45 -11.98 17.55
C ASP A 131 -44.49 -10.80 17.27
N GLY A 132 -44.71 -9.56 17.73
CA GLY A 132 -45.39 -9.13 18.95
C GLY A 132 -44.39 -8.99 20.11
N TYR A 133 -43.63 -7.89 20.16
CA TYR A 133 -43.05 -7.42 21.43
C TYR A 133 -43.14 -5.89 21.56
N GLU A 134 -44.07 -5.45 22.41
CA GLU A 134 -43.96 -4.21 23.18
C GLU A 134 -43.05 -4.46 24.37
N THR A 135 -42.18 -3.51 24.76
CA THR A 135 -42.39 -2.70 25.98
C THR A 135 -41.27 -1.70 26.27
N ALA A 136 -41.72 -0.47 26.56
CA ALA A 136 -41.26 0.47 27.57
C ALA A 136 -39.94 1.25 27.40
N SER A 137 -40.13 2.51 27.00
CA SER A 137 -39.87 3.73 27.80
C SER A 137 -38.60 3.80 28.66
N SER A 138 -37.74 4.79 28.36
CA SER A 138 -37.15 5.62 29.41
C SER A 138 -36.97 7.06 28.95
N SER A 139 -37.30 7.96 29.87
CA SER A 139 -37.60 9.38 29.68
C SER A 139 -36.52 10.28 30.28
N HIS A 140 -36.56 11.56 29.91
CA HIS A 140 -35.88 12.73 30.50
C HIS A 140 -34.41 12.94 30.07
N ASN A 141 -33.99 14.11 29.59
CA ASN A 141 -34.20 15.40 30.25
C ASN A 141 -34.18 16.63 29.31
N LEU A 142 -34.90 17.65 29.76
CA LEU A 142 -35.10 18.97 29.15
C LEU A 142 -33.89 19.89 29.38
N GLY A 143 -33.61 20.78 28.43
CA GLY A 143 -32.65 21.88 28.61
C GLY A 143 -32.75 22.90 27.48
N ALA A 144 -33.38 24.04 27.78
CA ALA A 144 -33.90 25.03 26.85
C ALA A 144 -32.91 26.14 26.41
N GLN A 145 -33.41 26.97 25.47
CA GLN A 145 -33.03 28.36 25.08
C GLN A 145 -31.97 28.48 23.97
N SER A 146 -32.08 29.34 22.95
CA SER A 146 -33.11 30.28 22.48
C SER A 146 -32.73 30.75 21.05
N PRO A 147 -33.62 31.46 20.33
CA PRO A 147 -33.53 31.70 18.89
C PRO A 147 -32.86 33.05 18.55
N ASN A 148 -32.31 33.16 17.35
CA ASN A 148 -32.24 34.44 16.64
C ASN A 148 -32.48 34.22 15.14
N HIS A 149 -33.46 34.99 14.68
CA HIS A 149 -34.08 35.05 13.38
C HIS A 149 -33.45 36.22 12.62
N SER A 150 -33.01 35.99 11.38
CA SER A 150 -32.84 37.06 10.41
C SER A 150 -33.19 36.51 9.04
N GLU A 151 -34.46 36.68 8.67
CA GLU A 151 -34.96 36.71 7.30
C GLU A 151 -34.12 37.66 6.46
N LEU A 152 -33.71 37.23 5.28
CA LEU A 152 -33.53 38.11 4.12
C LEU A 152 -34.03 37.37 2.88
N ASP A 153 -35.05 37.99 2.29
CA ASP A 153 -35.81 37.59 1.13
C ASP A 153 -34.99 37.44 -0.15
N GLY A 154 -35.46 36.50 -0.98
CA GLY A 154 -35.58 36.70 -2.42
C GLY A 154 -34.43 36.18 -3.27
N ASP A 155 -34.67 35.08 -3.97
CA ASP A 155 -34.72 35.15 -5.43
C ASP A 155 -35.46 33.93 -6.00
N ASP A 156 -36.49 34.24 -6.79
CA ASP A 156 -37.29 33.33 -7.58
C ASP A 156 -36.48 33.03 -8.86
N THR A 157 -35.84 31.86 -8.93
CA THR A 157 -35.38 31.33 -10.20
C THR A 157 -35.85 29.89 -10.38
N SER A 158 -36.69 29.78 -11.39
CA SER A 158 -37.44 28.63 -11.84
C SER A 158 -36.59 27.45 -12.30
N VAL A 159 -37.27 26.29 -12.33
CA VAL A 159 -36.98 25.07 -13.12
C VAL A 159 -35.91 24.12 -12.57
N PRO A 160 -36.35 22.94 -12.10
CA PRO A 160 -35.60 21.72 -12.35
C PRO A 160 -36.39 20.85 -13.33
N SER A 161 -35.82 20.73 -14.53
CA SER A 161 -36.16 19.71 -15.51
C SER A 161 -36.07 18.34 -14.85
N GLU A 162 -37.10 17.54 -15.12
CA GLU A 162 -37.17 16.11 -14.93
C GLU A 162 -35.95 15.48 -15.64
N THR A 163 -34.91 15.20 -14.86
CA THR A 163 -33.71 14.51 -15.33
C THR A 163 -33.89 13.06 -14.94
N GLU A 164 -34.11 12.27 -15.97
CA GLU A 164 -34.28 10.83 -15.94
C GLU A 164 -33.10 10.23 -15.18
N THR A 165 -33.41 9.61 -14.04
CA THR A 165 -32.49 8.81 -13.23
C THR A 165 -32.06 7.60 -14.06
N GLU A 166 -30.94 7.75 -14.76
CA GLU A 166 -30.17 6.64 -15.28
C GLU A 166 -29.65 5.86 -14.08
N THR A 167 -30.23 4.68 -13.88
CA THR A 167 -29.75 3.69 -12.92
C THR A 167 -28.42 3.17 -13.44
N GLU A 168 -27.33 3.85 -13.08
CA GLU A 168 -25.98 3.33 -13.20
C GLU A 168 -25.93 2.03 -12.42
N THR A 169 -25.79 0.92 -13.15
CA THR A 169 -25.46 -0.38 -12.58
C THR A 169 -24.15 -0.21 -11.83
N GLU A 170 -24.20 -0.23 -10.49
CA GLU A 170 -23.05 -0.47 -9.61
C GLU A 170 -22.49 -1.84 -9.98
N VAL A 171 -21.66 -1.87 -11.02
CA VAL A 171 -20.87 -3.05 -11.36
C VAL A 171 -19.93 -3.21 -10.19
N ASP A 172 -20.17 -4.25 -9.40
CA ASP A 172 -19.38 -4.70 -8.28
C ASP A 172 -17.91 -4.66 -8.72
N SER A 173 -17.23 -3.58 -8.35
CA SER A 173 -15.85 -3.27 -8.76
C SER A 173 -14.93 -4.15 -7.93
N ALA A 174 -15.16 -5.45 -8.02
CA ALA A 174 -14.42 -6.50 -7.38
C ALA A 174 -12.96 -6.22 -7.66
N GLN A 175 -12.23 -6.00 -6.57
CA GLN A 175 -10.89 -5.42 -6.50
C GLN A 175 -9.92 -6.12 -7.46
N TYR A 176 -9.88 -5.65 -8.70
CA TYR A 176 -8.86 -6.08 -9.64
C TYR A 176 -7.56 -5.44 -9.19
N ILE A 177 -6.58 -6.26 -8.87
CA ILE A 177 -5.24 -5.77 -8.56
C ILE A 177 -4.62 -5.36 -9.89
N ASP A 178 -4.44 -4.06 -10.08
CA ASP A 178 -3.79 -3.51 -11.25
C ASP A 178 -2.29 -3.83 -11.22
N GLU A 179 -1.69 -4.12 -12.37
CA GLU A 179 -0.24 -4.19 -12.53
C GLU A 179 0.43 -2.89 -12.07
N TYR A 180 -0.25 -1.75 -12.23
CA TYR A 180 0.17 -0.46 -11.74
C TYR A 180 0.28 -0.42 -10.20
N ASP A 181 -0.65 -1.04 -9.48
CA ASP A 181 -0.61 -1.11 -8.01
C ASP A 181 0.61 -1.91 -7.53
N LEU A 182 1.02 -2.95 -8.26
CA LEU A 182 2.22 -3.73 -7.94
C LEU A 182 3.51 -2.92 -8.19
N ILE A 183 3.55 -2.13 -9.26
CA ILE A 183 4.68 -1.22 -9.54
C ILE A 183 4.79 -0.18 -8.43
N GLN A 184 3.68 0.46 -8.06
CA GLN A 184 3.66 1.42 -6.97
C GLN A 184 3.98 0.79 -5.62
N LEU A 185 3.54 -0.44 -5.36
CA LEU A 185 3.92 -1.19 -4.17
C LEU A 185 5.43 -1.44 -4.11
N TRP A 186 6.06 -1.73 -5.25
CA TRP A 186 7.52 -1.87 -5.33
C TRP A 186 8.24 -0.55 -4.97
N VAL A 187 7.77 0.58 -5.51
CA VAL A 187 8.31 1.92 -5.18
C VAL A 187 8.09 2.23 -3.69
N ALA A 188 6.92 1.92 -3.16
CA ALA A 188 6.58 2.09 -1.74
C ALA A 188 7.55 1.30 -0.85
N ALA A 189 7.80 0.04 -1.21
CA ALA A 189 8.69 -0.84 -0.47
C ALA A 189 10.13 -0.34 -0.47
N ASP A 190 10.59 0.29 -1.54
CA ASP A 190 11.89 0.97 -1.59
C ASP A 190 11.94 2.16 -0.62
N ARG A 191 10.96 3.06 -0.72
CA ARG A 191 10.88 4.26 0.14
C ARG A 191 10.79 3.92 1.62
N LEU A 192 10.09 2.83 1.95
CA LEU A 192 9.93 2.35 3.32
C LEU A 192 11.07 1.43 3.79
N LEU A 193 12.05 1.14 2.93
CA LEU A 193 13.18 0.24 3.17
C LEU A 193 12.72 -1.16 3.64
N ILE A 194 11.86 -1.81 2.85
CA ILE A 194 11.32 -3.16 3.10
C ILE A 194 11.77 -4.14 1.99
N PRO A 195 13.02 -4.67 2.03
CA PRO A 195 13.55 -5.50 0.95
C PRO A 195 12.78 -6.78 0.66
N SER A 196 12.14 -7.37 1.68
CA SER A 196 11.31 -8.57 1.50
C SER A 196 10.09 -8.30 0.63
N LEU A 197 9.47 -7.12 0.80
CA LEU A 197 8.32 -6.70 0.01
C LEU A 197 8.74 -6.32 -1.41
N GLN A 198 9.87 -5.64 -1.59
CA GLN A 198 10.43 -5.34 -2.92
C GLN A 198 10.65 -6.61 -3.74
N ASN A 199 11.31 -7.62 -3.14
CA ASN A 199 11.58 -8.89 -3.81
C ASN A 199 10.29 -9.65 -4.13
N LEU A 200 9.28 -9.56 -3.26
CA LEU A 200 7.99 -10.19 -3.50
C LEU A 200 7.26 -9.50 -4.66
N ALA A 201 7.15 -8.17 -4.65
CA ALA A 201 6.53 -7.39 -5.72
C ALA A 201 7.20 -7.66 -7.08
N MET A 202 8.55 -7.69 -7.13
CA MET A 202 9.28 -8.05 -8.35
C MET A 202 8.96 -9.45 -8.86
N ARG A 203 8.92 -10.46 -7.98
CA ARG A 203 8.58 -11.84 -8.37
C ARG A 203 7.15 -11.96 -8.88
N THR A 204 6.24 -11.21 -8.28
CA THR A 204 4.85 -11.16 -8.70
C THR A 204 4.72 -10.52 -10.07
N LEU A 205 5.39 -9.38 -10.31
CA LEU A 205 5.45 -8.74 -11.62
C LEU A 205 6.08 -9.66 -12.68
N ASP A 206 7.23 -10.29 -12.37
CA ASP A 206 7.85 -11.28 -13.26
C ASP A 206 6.88 -12.42 -13.60
N GLY A 207 6.09 -12.87 -12.62
CA GLY A 207 5.03 -13.87 -12.81
C GLY A 207 3.98 -13.42 -13.82
N LEU A 208 3.44 -12.20 -13.65
CA LEU A 208 2.43 -11.63 -14.54
C LEU A 208 2.97 -11.51 -15.97
N PHE A 209 4.18 -10.96 -16.16
CA PHE A 209 4.79 -10.81 -17.49
C PHE A 209 5.25 -12.16 -18.09
N CYS A 210 5.52 -13.18 -17.28
CA CYS A 210 5.88 -14.50 -17.78
C CYS A 210 4.68 -15.32 -18.27
N LEU A 211 3.48 -15.10 -17.71
CA LEU A 211 2.27 -15.84 -18.09
C LEU A 211 1.82 -15.55 -19.52
N ASP A 212 2.15 -14.37 -20.06
CA ASP A 212 1.77 -13.94 -21.41
C ASP A 212 2.78 -14.30 -22.52
N THR A 213 3.86 -15.00 -22.20
CA THR A 213 4.77 -15.54 -23.23
C THR A 213 4.52 -17.03 -23.44
N PRO A 214 3.97 -17.47 -24.59
CA PRO A 214 3.88 -18.89 -24.92
C PRO A 214 5.29 -19.46 -25.12
N ALA A 215 5.91 -19.95 -24.05
CA ALA A 215 7.08 -20.84 -24.04
C ALA A 215 8.18 -20.51 -25.08
N ARG A 216 8.49 -19.23 -25.30
CA ARG A 216 9.57 -18.78 -26.18
C ARG A 216 10.23 -17.54 -25.60
N TYR A 217 11.27 -17.72 -24.79
CA TYR A 217 12.62 -17.14 -25.01
C TYR A 217 13.58 -17.21 -23.80
N TYR A 218 13.47 -18.19 -22.91
CA TYR A 218 14.61 -18.53 -22.03
C TYR A 218 15.06 -19.98 -22.25
N ARG A 219 15.58 -20.27 -23.45
CA ARG A 219 16.52 -21.38 -23.60
C ARG A 219 17.82 -20.92 -22.95
N ARG A 220 18.02 -21.27 -21.68
CA ARG A 220 19.33 -21.23 -21.03
C ARG A 220 20.25 -22.13 -21.85
N ILE A 221 21.00 -21.53 -22.78
CA ILE A 221 22.03 -22.25 -23.52
C ILE A 221 23.14 -22.48 -22.51
N SER A 222 23.09 -23.63 -21.84
CA SER A 222 24.20 -24.12 -21.04
C SER A 222 25.30 -24.50 -22.02
N SER A 223 26.04 -23.51 -22.52
CA SER A 223 27.27 -23.71 -23.28
C SER A 223 28.39 -24.06 -22.31
N PRO A 224 29.18 -25.13 -22.55
CA PRO A 224 30.28 -25.53 -21.68
C PRO A 224 31.52 -24.61 -21.71
N ALA A 225 31.46 -23.44 -22.37
CA ALA A 225 32.63 -22.59 -22.54
C ALA A 225 32.32 -21.10 -22.25
N GLU A 226 32.77 -20.66 -21.07
CA GLU A 226 33.21 -19.32 -20.62
C GLU A 226 32.75 -18.01 -21.31
N LEU A 227 31.59 -17.96 -21.96
CA LEU A 227 30.97 -16.70 -22.39
C LEU A 227 29.47 -16.72 -22.14
N VAL A 228 28.99 -15.75 -21.36
CA VAL A 228 27.56 -15.53 -21.17
C VAL A 228 27.14 -14.49 -22.21
N THR A 229 26.43 -14.96 -23.23
CA THR A 229 25.80 -14.11 -24.25
C THR A 229 24.32 -13.93 -23.93
N PHE A 230 23.86 -12.69 -23.88
CA PHE A 230 22.45 -12.35 -23.75
C PHE A 230 21.95 -11.87 -25.11
N GLN A 231 20.81 -12.39 -25.57
CA GLN A 231 20.08 -11.83 -26.69
C GLN A 231 18.85 -11.14 -26.16
N VAL A 232 18.74 -9.84 -26.43
CA VAL A 232 17.54 -9.06 -26.16
C VAL A 232 16.89 -8.78 -27.50
N GLY A 233 15.63 -9.19 -27.64
CA GLY A 233 14.84 -8.95 -28.84
C GLY A 233 13.69 -8.02 -28.50
N PHE A 234 13.60 -6.89 -29.20
CA PHE A 234 12.42 -6.02 -29.22
C PHE A 234 12.12 -5.72 -30.70
N ASP A 235 10.88 -5.93 -31.12
CA ASP A 235 10.38 -5.59 -32.48
C ASP A 235 11.24 -6.06 -33.67
N GLY A 236 11.66 -7.33 -33.65
CA GLY A 236 12.37 -7.95 -34.79
C GLY A 236 13.85 -7.57 -34.93
N ILE A 237 14.39 -6.76 -34.02
CA ILE A 237 15.82 -6.47 -33.90
C ILE A 237 16.38 -7.34 -32.78
N THR A 238 17.40 -8.16 -33.08
CA THR A 238 18.13 -8.96 -32.09
C THR A 238 19.51 -8.37 -31.90
N GLU A 239 19.76 -7.76 -30.73
CA GLU A 239 21.09 -7.38 -30.32
C GLU A 239 21.68 -8.42 -29.36
N THR A 240 22.94 -8.76 -29.60
CA THR A 240 23.68 -9.76 -28.80
C THR A 240 24.75 -9.06 -27.98
N PHE A 241 24.66 -9.18 -26.66
CA PHE A 241 25.63 -8.61 -25.72
C PHE A 241 26.49 -9.73 -25.14
N ALA A 242 27.82 -9.58 -25.21
CA ALA A 242 28.77 -10.49 -24.59
C ALA A 242 29.42 -9.81 -23.38
N VAL A 243 29.31 -10.44 -22.20
CA VAL A 243 29.96 -9.95 -20.97
C VAL A 243 31.12 -10.86 -20.60
N HIS A 244 32.35 -10.33 -20.68
CA HIS A 244 33.53 -11.02 -20.17
C HIS A 244 33.58 -10.92 -18.64
N LYS A 245 33.60 -12.07 -17.95
CA LYS A 245 33.94 -12.12 -16.53
C LYS A 245 35.44 -11.83 -16.39
N GLY A 246 35.83 -10.65 -15.88
CA GLY A 246 37.25 -10.42 -15.56
C GLY A 246 37.74 -9.01 -15.26
N ASN A 247 36.96 -7.93 -15.39
CA ASN A 247 37.48 -6.59 -15.06
C ASN A 247 37.31 -6.26 -13.57
N SER A 248 38.35 -6.55 -12.78
CA SER A 248 38.51 -5.97 -11.45
C SER A 248 38.68 -4.46 -11.58
N PHE A 249 37.72 -3.70 -11.06
CA PHE A 249 37.79 -2.25 -10.92
C PHE A 249 38.87 -1.91 -9.86
N GLN A 250 40.04 -1.43 -10.29
CA GLN A 250 41.00 -0.81 -9.37
C GLN A 250 40.69 0.69 -9.29
N PRO A 251 40.48 1.26 -8.09
CA PRO A 251 40.33 2.70 -7.94
C PRO A 251 41.65 3.42 -8.27
N PRO A 252 41.60 4.64 -8.81
CA PRO A 252 42.81 5.40 -9.13
C PRO A 252 43.60 5.70 -7.85
N LEU A 253 44.90 5.39 -7.88
CA LEU A 253 45.86 5.94 -6.91
C LEU A 253 45.95 7.45 -7.15
N ASN A 254 45.68 8.23 -6.11
CA ASN A 254 45.98 9.66 -6.09
C ASN A 254 47.48 9.85 -5.84
N ASP A 255 48.16 10.54 -6.77
CA ASP A 255 49.44 11.22 -6.54
C ASP A 255 49.23 12.59 -5.89
#